data_AF-A0A9D6KZ80-F1
#
_entry.id   AF-A0A9D6KZ80-F1
#
_cell.length_a   1.000
_cell.length_b   1.000
_cell.length_c   1.000
_cell.angle_alpha   90.00
_cell.angle_beta   90.00
_cell.angle_gamma   90.00
#
_symmetry.space_group_name_H-M   'P 1'
#
loop_
_entity.id
_entity.type
_entity.pdbx_description
1 polymer ?
#
loop_
_entity_poly.entity_id
_entity_poly.type
_entity_poly.pdbx_seq_one_letter_code
_entity_poly.pdbx_strand_id
1 'polypeptide(L)'
;MSQTQNSPVSLDEFDHKILIELERDGVATAAALAEKVGLSPSACHRRVKAMEAAGVIEGYAAILSEKALGRSATVFVAVTLDNQRSETMKKFEDAVARCREVQDC
;
A
#
# COMPACT_ATOMS: atom_id res chain seq x y z
N MET A 1 16.83 -11.95 18.54
CA MET A 1 16.47 -10.86 17.62
C MET A 1 14.99 -11.01 17.33
N SER A 2 14.20 -10.04 17.80
CA SER A 2 12.78 -10.17 18.11
C SER A 2 11.91 -10.56 16.92
N GLN A 3 11.09 -11.59 17.14
CA GLN A 3 9.95 -11.91 16.29
C GLN A 3 8.88 -10.82 16.52
N THR A 4 8.57 -10.03 15.49
CA THR A 4 7.36 -9.18 15.50
C THR A 4 6.16 -10.11 15.29
N GLN A 5 5.58 -10.62 16.39
CA GLN A 5 4.27 -11.25 16.35
C GLN A 5 3.24 -10.13 16.12
N ASN A 6 2.93 -9.83 14.86
CA ASN A 6 1.83 -8.95 14.51
C ASN A 6 0.54 -9.77 14.64
N SER A 7 -0.13 -9.71 15.78
CA SER A 7 -1.49 -10.24 15.89
C SER A 7 -2.38 -9.54 14.87
N PRO A 8 -3.26 -10.25 14.15
CA PRO A 8 -4.12 -9.61 13.16
C PRO A 8 -4.97 -8.54 13.84
N VAL A 9 -4.90 -7.30 13.34
CA VAL A 9 -5.79 -6.22 13.78
C VAL A 9 -7.21 -6.68 13.53
N SER A 10 -8.04 -6.75 14.59
CA SER A 10 -9.43 -7.18 14.43
C SER A 10 -10.23 -6.07 13.76
N LEU A 11 -10.57 -6.28 12.50
CA LEU A 11 -11.43 -5.40 11.72
C LEU A 11 -12.86 -5.92 11.75
N ASP A 12 -13.83 -5.00 11.89
CA ASP A 12 -15.23 -5.36 11.75
C ASP A 12 -15.75 -5.15 10.32
N GLU A 13 -17.01 -5.50 10.08
CA GLU A 13 -17.63 -5.39 8.75
C GLU A 13 -17.62 -3.95 8.20
N PHE A 14 -17.76 -2.95 9.06
CA PHE A 14 -17.72 -1.55 8.62
C PHE A 14 -16.31 -1.11 8.27
N ASP A 15 -15.31 -1.57 9.01
CA ASP A 15 -13.90 -1.30 8.67
C ASP A 15 -13.57 -1.89 7.30
N HIS A 16 -14.00 -3.11 7.00
CA HIS A 16 -13.85 -3.71 5.67
C HIS A 16 -14.56 -2.90 4.57
N LYS A 17 -15.80 -2.44 4.80
CA LYS A 17 -16.52 -1.59 3.84
C LYS A 17 -15.80 -0.26 3.60
N ILE A 18 -15.27 0.35 4.66
CA ILE A 18 -14.49 1.60 4.56
C ILE A 18 -13.23 1.37 3.72
N LEU A 19 -12.49 0.29 3.96
CA LEU A 19 -11.28 -0.05 3.20
C LEU A 19 -11.59 -0.26 1.71
N ILE A 20 -12.64 -1.02 1.38
CA ILE A 20 -13.06 -1.22 -0.01
C ILE A 20 -13.35 0.12 -0.70
N GLU A 21 -13.97 1.06 -0.02
CA GLU A 21 -14.26 2.38 -0.60
C GLU A 21 -13.02 3.26 -0.70
N LEU A 22 -12.08 3.17 0.24
CA LEU A 22 -10.80 3.88 0.18
C LEU A 22 -9.83 3.31 -0.87
N GLU A 23 -9.84 2.01 -1.12
CA GLU A 23 -9.06 1.40 -2.21
C GLU A 23 -9.50 1.93 -3.58
N ARG A 24 -10.79 2.24 -3.72
CA ARG A 24 -11.38 2.82 -4.94
C ARG A 24 -11.14 4.32 -5.04
N ASP A 25 -11.28 5.03 -3.92
CA ASP A 25 -11.13 6.48 -3.82
C ASP A 25 -10.40 6.84 -2.52
N GLY A 26 -9.07 6.85 -2.59
CA GLY A 26 -8.21 7.11 -1.43
C GLY A 26 -8.31 8.53 -0.87
N VAL A 27 -8.97 9.45 -1.58
CA VAL A 27 -9.19 10.83 -1.12
C VAL A 27 -10.64 11.10 -0.69
N ALA A 28 -11.46 10.04 -0.59
CA ALA A 28 -12.84 10.15 -0.15
C ALA A 28 -12.95 10.78 1.24
N THR A 29 -13.85 11.76 1.37
CA THR A 29 -14.10 12.39 2.67
C THR A 29 -14.82 11.44 3.61
N ALA A 30 -14.68 11.67 4.93
CA ALA A 30 -15.42 10.88 5.93
C ALA A 30 -16.94 10.94 5.74
N ALA A 31 -17.47 12.03 5.19
CA ALA A 31 -18.90 12.15 4.85
C ALA A 31 -19.28 11.25 3.66
N ALA A 32 -18.48 11.26 2.59
CA ALA A 32 -18.70 10.39 1.43
C ALA A 32 -18.60 8.91 1.80
N LEU A 33 -17.62 8.53 2.64
CA LEU A 33 -17.50 7.17 3.16
C LEU A 33 -18.74 6.79 3.99
N ALA A 34 -19.17 7.68 4.89
CA ALA A 34 -20.33 7.48 5.76
C ALA A 34 -21.62 7.21 4.99
N GLU A 35 -21.88 7.97 3.91
CA GLU A 35 -23.03 7.76 3.02
C GLU A 35 -23.01 6.37 2.38
N LYS A 36 -21.83 5.89 1.95
CA LYS A 36 -21.69 4.59 1.28
C LYS A 36 -21.78 3.40 2.24
N VAL A 37 -21.24 3.54 3.45
CA VAL A 37 -21.13 2.41 4.40
C VAL A 37 -22.25 2.39 5.45
N GLY A 38 -23.11 3.42 5.49
CA GLY A 38 -24.25 3.49 6.42
C GLY A 38 -23.86 3.87 7.85
N LEU A 39 -22.86 4.73 8.01
CA LEU A 39 -22.39 5.25 9.30
C LEU A 39 -22.57 6.77 9.38
N SER A 40 -22.29 7.35 10.56
CA SER A 40 -22.12 8.79 10.67
C SER A 40 -20.72 9.23 10.21
N PRO A 41 -20.54 10.46 9.71
CA PRO A 41 -19.22 10.98 9.33
C PRO A 41 -18.19 10.92 10.46
N SER A 42 -18.60 11.17 11.71
CA SER A 42 -17.72 11.09 12.88
C SER A 42 -17.27 9.66 13.19
N ALA A 43 -18.15 8.66 12.99
CA ALA A 43 -17.81 7.26 13.17
C ALA A 43 -16.81 6.78 12.10
N CYS A 44 -17.04 7.13 10.82
CA CYS A 44 -16.09 6.83 9.74
C CYS A 44 -14.73 7.48 9.99
N HIS A 45 -14.70 8.76 10.36
CA HIS A 45 -13.44 9.45 10.63
C HIS A 45 -12.61 8.77 11.72
N ARG A 46 -13.24 8.39 12.83
CA ARG A 46 -12.57 7.71 13.94
C ARG A 46 -12.02 6.33 13.53
N ARG A 47 -12.78 5.57 12.74
CA ARG A 47 -12.36 4.25 12.24
C ARG A 47 -11.16 4.35 11.29
N VAL A 48 -11.20 5.27 10.32
CA VAL A 48 -10.05 5.53 9.43
C VAL A 48 -8.82 5.90 10.23
N LYS A 49 -8.94 6.81 11.21
CA LYS A 49 -7.82 7.17 12.10
C LYS A 49 -7.29 6.01 12.93
N ALA A 50 -8.15 5.12 13.40
CA ALA A 50 -7.73 3.93 14.12
C ALA A 50 -6.97 2.95 13.21
N MET A 51 -7.44 2.74 11.97
CA MET A 51 -6.77 1.87 10.99
C MET A 51 -5.43 2.45 10.51
N GLU A 52 -5.33 3.77 10.30
CA GLU A 52 -4.04 4.45 10.05
C GLU A 52 -3.07 4.24 11.22
N ALA A 53 -3.52 4.50 12.46
CA ALA A 53 -2.68 4.37 13.65
C ALA A 53 -2.24 2.92 13.92
N ALA A 54 -3.07 1.94 13.53
CA ALA A 54 -2.77 0.52 13.63
C ALA A 54 -1.89 0.00 12.48
N GLY A 55 -1.55 0.83 11.49
CA GLY A 55 -0.78 0.42 10.31
C GLY A 55 -1.54 -0.46 9.32
N VAL A 56 -2.86 -0.54 9.44
CA VAL A 56 -3.73 -1.20 8.44
C VAL A 56 -3.81 -0.35 7.17
N ILE A 57 -3.80 0.98 7.34
CA ILE A 57 -3.64 1.93 6.23
C ILE A 57 -2.23 2.49 6.33
N GLU A 58 -1.34 2.03 5.45
CA GLU A 58 0.07 2.45 5.42
C GLU A 58 0.25 3.85 4.81
N GLY A 59 -0.65 4.26 3.92
CA GLY A 59 -0.60 5.58 3.30
C GLY A 59 -1.58 5.73 2.15
N TYR A 60 -1.49 6.89 1.49
CA TYR A 60 -2.32 7.25 0.34
C TYR A 60 -1.42 7.67 -0.81
N ALA A 61 -1.71 7.18 -2.01
CA ALA A 61 -0.93 7.44 -3.21
C ALA A 61 -1.82 7.88 -4.38
N ALA A 62 -1.27 8.72 -5.24
CA ALA A 62 -1.90 9.06 -6.51
C ALA A 62 -1.55 8.01 -7.57
N ILE A 63 -2.54 7.58 -8.35
CA ILE A 63 -2.32 6.73 -9.52
C ILE A 63 -2.02 7.64 -10.71
N LEU A 64 -0.78 7.58 -11.22
CA LEU A 64 -0.32 8.44 -12.30
C LEU A 64 -0.46 7.74 -13.66
N SER A 65 -0.78 8.52 -14.70
CA SER A 65 -0.82 8.00 -16.06
C SER A 65 0.59 7.86 -16.63
N GLU A 66 1.08 6.63 -16.72
CA GLU A 66 2.40 6.35 -17.32
C GLU A 66 2.48 6.84 -18.77
N LYS A 67 1.40 6.70 -19.54
CA LYS A 67 1.30 7.23 -20.92
C LYS A 67 1.50 8.75 -20.96
N ALA A 68 0.83 9.50 -20.07
CA ALA A 68 0.97 10.95 -20.01
C ALA A 68 2.37 11.39 -19.57
N LEU A 69 3.06 10.57 -18.77
CA LEU A 69 4.44 10.76 -18.35
C LEU A 69 5.48 10.30 -19.40
N GLY A 70 5.04 9.87 -20.58
CA GLY A 70 5.93 9.41 -21.66
C GLY A 70 6.58 8.04 -21.40
N ARG A 71 6.05 7.26 -20.46
CA ARG A 71 6.51 5.91 -20.13
C ARG A 71 5.59 4.91 -20.82
N SER A 72 5.98 4.49 -22.02
CA SER A 72 5.12 3.72 -22.92
C SER A 72 5.23 2.21 -22.77
N ALA A 73 6.11 1.70 -21.91
CA ALA A 73 6.33 0.27 -21.74
C ALA A 73 6.67 -0.09 -20.29
N THR A 74 6.09 -1.18 -19.81
CA THR A 74 6.48 -1.87 -18.58
C THR A 74 7.17 -3.18 -18.97
N VAL A 75 8.34 -3.45 -18.40
CA VAL A 75 9.13 -4.64 -18.71
C VAL A 75 9.33 -5.45 -17.43
N PHE A 76 9.07 -6.75 -17.49
CA PHE A 76 9.43 -7.69 -16.43
C PHE A 76 10.79 -8.30 -16.76
N VAL A 77 11.74 -8.23 -15.83
CA VAL A 77 13.09 -8.74 -16.00
C VAL A 77 13.34 -9.86 -15.01
N ALA A 78 13.64 -11.05 -15.51
CA ALA A 78 14.12 -12.16 -14.69
C ALA A 78 15.65 -12.05 -14.57
N VAL A 79 16.16 -11.93 -13.35
CA VAL A 79 17.60 -11.87 -13.08
C VAL A 79 18.04 -13.13 -12.37
N THR A 80 19.06 -13.80 -12.91
CA THR A 80 19.72 -14.94 -12.26
C THR A 80 21.08 -14.47 -11.73
N LEU A 81 21.27 -14.55 -10.41
CA LEU A 81 22.56 -14.26 -9.78
C LEU A 81 23.49 -15.46 -9.88
N ASP A 82 24.80 -15.18 -9.93
CA ASP A 82 25.87 -16.18 -9.96
C ASP A 82 25.90 -17.05 -8.69
N ASN A 83 25.47 -16.49 -7.56
CA ASN A 83 25.29 -17.19 -6.31
C ASN A 83 24.22 -16.51 -5.43
N GLN A 84 23.61 -17.27 -4.52
CA GLN A 84 22.56 -16.80 -3.61
C GLN A 84 23.10 -16.47 -2.20
N ARG A 85 24.37 -16.07 -2.08
CA ARG A 85 24.91 -15.65 -0.78
C ARG A 85 24.20 -14.36 -0.37
N SER A 86 23.90 -14.22 0.92
CA SER A 86 23.15 -13.07 1.46
C SER A 86 23.79 -11.73 1.09
N GLU A 87 25.12 -11.66 1.03
CA GLU A 87 25.84 -10.45 0.60
C GLU A 87 25.61 -10.10 -0.88
N THR A 88 25.55 -11.11 -1.76
CA THR A 88 25.33 -10.93 -3.19
C THR A 88 23.90 -10.47 -3.46
N MET A 89 22.92 -11.11 -2.80
CA MET A 89 21.51 -10.70 -2.84
C MET A 89 21.32 -9.25 -2.38
N LYS A 90 21.86 -8.89 -1.20
CA LYS A 90 21.73 -7.55 -0.66
C LYS A 90 22.36 -6.48 -1.56
N LYS A 91 23.53 -6.76 -2.13
CA LYS A 91 24.18 -5.83 -3.09
C LYS A 91 23.33 -5.62 -4.34
N PHE A 92 22.66 -6.67 -4.81
CA PHE A 92 21.75 -6.59 -5.94
C PHE A 92 20.52 -5.75 -5.59
N GLU A 93 19.81 -6.07 -4.50
CA GLU A 93 18.64 -5.32 -4.02
C GLU A 93 18.97 -3.83 -3.81
N ASP A 94 20.09 -3.52 -3.13
CA ASP A 94 20.54 -2.14 -2.90
C ASP A 94 20.81 -1.40 -4.22
N ALA A 95 21.33 -2.10 -5.24
CA ALA A 95 21.57 -1.51 -6.56
C ALA A 95 20.27 -1.25 -7.32
N VAL A 96 19.34 -2.22 -7.28
CA VAL A 96 18.04 -2.14 -7.93
C VAL A 96 17.18 -1.03 -7.31
N ALA A 97 17.16 -0.89 -5.99
CA ALA A 97 16.42 0.15 -5.27
C ALA A 97 16.86 1.58 -5.62
N ARG A 98 18.06 1.77 -6.19
CA ARG A 98 18.55 3.07 -6.67
C ARG A 98 18.13 3.38 -8.12
N CYS A 99 17.63 2.40 -8.86
CA CYS A 99 17.15 2.58 -10.22
C CYS A 99 15.70 3.07 -10.17
N ARG A 100 15.48 4.35 -10.53
CA ARG A 100 14.16 4.99 -10.49
C ARG A 100 13.14 4.32 -11.41
N GLU A 101 13.61 3.64 -12.43
CA GLU A 101 12.82 2.90 -13.41
C GLU A 101 12.28 1.58 -12.85
N VAL A 102 12.86 1.06 -11.75
CA VAL A 102 12.40 -0.16 -11.10
C VAL A 102 11.35 0.20 -10.07
N GLN A 103 10.13 -0.31 -10.28
CA GLN A 103 9.01 -0.09 -9.39
C GLN A 103 8.95 -1.10 -8.23
N ASP A 104 9.39 -2.34 -8.49
CA ASP A 104 9.38 -3.45 -7.53
C ASP A 104 10.48 -4.47 -7.90
N CYS A 105 11.05 -5.18 -6.93
CA CYS A 105 12.12 -6.17 -7.15
C CYS A 105 12.04 -7.42 -6.26
#